data_AF-A0A9W7MKG7-F1
#
_entry.id   AF-A0A9W7MKG7-F1
#
_cell.length_a   1.000
_cell.length_b   1.000
_cell.length_c   1.000
_cell.angle_alpha   90.00
_cell.angle_beta   90.00
_cell.angle_gamma   90.00
#
_symmetry.space_group_name_H-M   'P 1'
#
loop_
_entity.id
_entity.type
_entity.pdbx_description
1 polymer ?
#
loop_
_entity_poly.entity_id
_entity_poly.type
_entity_poly.pdbx_seq_one_letter_code
_entity_poly.pdbx_strand_id
1 'polypeptide(L)'
;MQSSLSCSPAKTNFKFHHKLQNPYLSRPNPIVSFPNPSTPSPCNITLRSQTQNLPNRTINLSTSNRFRTHCGISSDSYGANTKKSLREWVEWVGEVISTAFPLWVSLGCLLGLFKPSSFSWVTPKWSIFGLTLTMLGMGMTLTLDDLRGALAMPKELISGFVLQYSVMPLSGYFVSKLLNLPSHYAAGLILVGCCPGGTASNIVTYLARGNVALSVLMTAASTLSAVIMTPFLTAKLAGQYVAVDAVGLLVSTLQVVLLPVLGGAFLNQYFHGLVKFVSPLMPTIAVGTVGILCGNAIAQSASAILSSGLQVVLASALLHASGFFFGYILSRALELDVASSRTISIEVGMQNSVLGVVLATQHFQNPLTAVPCAVSSVCHSILGSLLAGIWRRDIPKPKPE
;
A
#
# COMPACT_ATOMS: atom_id res chain seq x y z
N MET A 1 -17.11 -85.38 2.19
CA MET A 1 -17.02 -84.44 3.33
C MET A 1 -16.89 -83.04 2.72
N GLN A 2 -18.04 -82.46 2.35
CA GLN A 2 -18.76 -81.39 3.10
C GLN A 2 -18.01 -80.05 2.97
N SER A 3 -18.36 -79.18 2.01
CA SER A 3 -19.54 -78.26 1.92
C SER A 3 -19.14 -76.86 2.41
N SER A 4 -19.48 -75.70 1.83
CA SER A 4 -20.58 -75.23 0.94
C SER A 4 -20.20 -73.80 0.46
N LEU A 5 -20.34 -73.37 -0.81
CA LEU A 5 -21.56 -72.84 -1.49
C LEU A 5 -22.28 -71.75 -0.66
N SER A 6 -22.80 -70.61 -1.16
CA SER A 6 -22.79 -69.91 -2.45
C SER A 6 -23.60 -68.60 -2.30
N CYS A 7 -23.47 -67.70 -3.27
CA CYS A 7 -24.45 -66.72 -3.79
C CYS A 7 -24.92 -65.46 -3.01
N SER A 8 -24.69 -64.33 -3.70
CA SER A 8 -25.26 -62.95 -3.63
C SER A 8 -26.71 -62.89 -4.21
N PRO A 9 -27.41 -61.74 -4.47
CA PRO A 9 -27.27 -60.33 -4.04
C PRO A 9 -28.61 -59.60 -3.66
N ALA A 10 -28.49 -58.32 -3.29
CA ALA A 10 -29.40 -57.16 -3.52
C ALA A 10 -30.73 -56.99 -2.73
N LYS A 11 -30.89 -55.79 -2.13
CA LYS A 11 -32.01 -54.84 -2.36
C LYS A 11 -31.86 -53.53 -1.54
N THR A 12 -31.97 -52.41 -2.25
CA THR A 12 -32.21 -51.05 -1.74
C THR A 12 -33.65 -50.90 -1.22
N ASN A 13 -33.87 -50.09 -0.17
CA ASN A 13 -34.95 -49.10 -0.11
C ASN A 13 -34.89 -48.21 1.15
N PHE A 14 -35.07 -46.91 0.91
CA PHE A 14 -35.26 -45.81 1.86
C PHE A 14 -36.65 -45.87 2.52
N LYS A 15 -36.78 -45.39 3.78
CA LYS A 15 -38.04 -44.86 4.33
C LYS A 15 -37.79 -43.85 5.46
N PHE A 16 -38.30 -42.64 5.27
CA PHE A 16 -38.45 -41.58 6.27
C PHE A 16 -39.77 -41.76 7.04
N HIS A 17 -39.81 -41.45 8.34
CA HIS A 17 -41.00 -40.87 8.98
C HIS A 17 -40.67 -40.10 10.28
N HIS A 18 -41.22 -38.89 10.36
CA HIS A 18 -41.24 -37.94 11.47
C HIS A 18 -41.99 -38.44 12.72
N LYS A 19 -41.53 -38.05 13.92
CA LYS A 19 -42.40 -37.51 15.00
C LYS A 19 -41.63 -36.78 16.11
N LEU A 20 -42.17 -35.62 16.50
CA LEU A 20 -41.74 -34.67 17.54
C LEU A 20 -42.02 -35.20 18.96
N GLN A 21 -41.15 -34.88 19.94
CA GLN A 21 -41.47 -34.32 21.27
C GLN A 21 -40.23 -34.20 22.20
N ASN A 22 -40.01 -33.00 22.74
CA ASN A 22 -39.25 -32.68 23.98
C ASN A 22 -40.29 -32.67 25.15
N PRO A 23 -40.02 -32.79 26.48
CA PRO A 23 -38.84 -32.30 27.23
C PRO A 23 -38.40 -33.06 28.54
N TYR A 24 -37.33 -32.57 29.20
CA TYR A 24 -36.85 -32.79 30.59
C TYR A 24 -36.30 -34.15 31.06
N LEU A 25 -34.97 -34.23 31.32
CA LEU A 25 -34.35 -34.64 32.61
C LEU A 25 -32.80 -34.63 32.57
N SER A 26 -32.24 -33.62 33.25
CA SER A 26 -31.13 -33.64 34.23
C SER A 26 -29.77 -34.30 33.92
N ARG A 27 -28.73 -33.46 33.74
CA ARG A 27 -27.34 -33.75 34.15
C ARG A 27 -26.75 -32.53 34.90
N PRO A 28 -25.95 -32.72 35.97
CA PRO A 28 -25.53 -31.62 36.84
C PRO A 28 -24.35 -30.82 36.25
N ASN A 29 -24.43 -29.49 36.39
CA ASN A 29 -23.35 -28.55 36.10
C ASN A 29 -22.25 -28.64 37.17
N PRO A 30 -20.95 -28.54 36.82
CA PRO A 30 -19.91 -28.28 37.81
C PRO A 30 -20.03 -26.85 38.32
N ILE A 31 -20.13 -26.72 39.65
CA ILE A 31 -20.09 -25.45 40.38
C ILE A 31 -18.66 -24.92 40.34
N VAL A 32 -18.46 -23.76 39.71
CA VAL A 32 -17.21 -22.99 39.82
C VAL A 32 -17.46 -21.87 40.81
N SER A 33 -16.88 -21.98 42.00
CA SER A 33 -16.87 -20.93 43.02
C SER A 33 -15.66 -20.02 42.84
N PHE A 34 -15.89 -18.71 42.70
CA PHE A 34 -14.84 -17.69 42.68
C PHE A 34 -14.53 -17.20 44.11
N PRO A 35 -13.27 -17.12 44.55
CA PRO A 35 -12.90 -16.39 45.76
C PRO A 35 -12.80 -14.87 45.49
N ASN A 36 -13.15 -14.08 46.51
CA ASN A 36 -13.06 -12.61 46.54
C ASN A 36 -11.61 -12.10 46.37
N PRO A 37 -11.38 -10.92 45.76
CA PRO A 37 -10.04 -10.44 45.45
C PRO A 37 -9.46 -9.61 46.60
N SER A 38 -8.65 -10.24 47.45
CA SER A 38 -7.71 -9.51 48.29
C SER A 38 -6.50 -10.40 48.62
N THR A 39 -5.32 -9.97 48.14
CA THR A 39 -3.95 -10.51 48.31
C THR A 39 -3.43 -11.48 47.22
N PRO A 40 -2.21 -11.25 46.67
CA PRO A 40 -1.60 -12.13 45.67
C PRO A 40 -0.77 -13.23 46.36
N SER A 41 -1.04 -14.49 46.03
CA SER A 41 -0.15 -15.63 46.33
C SER A 41 -0.03 -16.51 45.06
N PRO A 42 1.15 -17.08 44.77
CA PRO A 42 1.36 -17.83 43.52
C PRO A 42 0.60 -19.17 43.54
N CYS A 43 -0.11 -19.44 42.46
CA CYS A 43 -1.01 -20.57 42.29
C CYS A 43 -0.24 -21.82 41.82
N ASN A 44 -0.18 -22.87 42.64
CA ASN A 44 0.33 -24.19 42.26
C ASN A 44 -0.86 -25.11 41.90
N ILE A 45 -0.95 -25.54 40.64
CA ILE A 45 -1.94 -26.52 40.20
C ILE A 45 -1.33 -27.91 40.28
N THR A 46 -1.84 -28.75 41.17
CA THR A 46 -1.44 -30.15 41.32
C THR A 46 -2.45 -31.05 40.60
N LEU A 47 -2.06 -31.65 39.47
CA LEU A 47 -2.85 -32.69 38.81
C LEU A 47 -2.41 -34.06 39.35
N ARG A 48 -3.30 -34.71 40.13
CA ARG A 48 -3.15 -36.13 40.50
C ARG A 48 -3.75 -36.99 39.39
N SER A 49 -2.92 -37.81 38.72
CA SER A 49 -3.41 -39.02 38.06
C SER A 49 -3.06 -40.24 38.91
N GLN A 50 -4.06 -41.07 39.17
CA GLN A 50 -3.88 -42.42 39.72
C GLN A 50 -3.48 -43.34 38.57
N THR A 51 -2.29 -43.95 38.61
CA THR A 51 -2.03 -45.38 38.29
C THR A 51 -0.51 -45.72 38.31
N GLN A 52 -0.13 -46.47 39.35
CA GLN A 52 0.86 -47.57 39.49
C GLN A 52 2.18 -47.66 38.66
N ASN A 53 3.29 -47.73 39.42
CA ASN A 53 4.50 -48.59 39.33
C ASN A 53 5.37 -48.65 38.05
N LEU A 54 6.60 -48.08 38.10
CA LEU A 54 7.92 -48.66 37.72
C LEU A 54 9.05 -47.58 37.68
N PRO A 55 10.36 -47.93 37.81
CA PRO A 55 11.38 -47.07 38.41
C PRO A 55 12.08 -46.08 37.47
N ASN A 56 12.64 -45.03 38.09
CA ASN A 56 13.36 -43.90 37.50
C ASN A 56 14.46 -44.32 36.51
N ARG A 57 14.31 -43.90 35.25
CA ARG A 57 15.40 -43.81 34.28
C ARG A 57 15.37 -42.42 33.65
N THR A 58 16.31 -41.56 34.06
CA THR A 58 16.48 -40.21 33.52
C THR A 58 17.01 -40.30 32.09
N ILE A 59 16.14 -40.04 31.12
CA ILE A 59 16.53 -39.89 29.71
C ILE A 59 16.36 -38.41 29.36
N ASN A 60 17.46 -37.70 29.15
CA ASN A 60 17.45 -36.34 28.63
C ASN A 60 17.13 -36.37 27.13
N LEU A 61 15.87 -36.16 26.76
CA LEU A 61 15.49 -35.80 25.39
C LEU A 61 15.46 -34.27 25.27
N SER A 62 16.48 -33.72 24.62
CA SER A 62 16.47 -32.35 24.12
C SER A 62 15.44 -32.24 22.99
N THR A 63 14.31 -31.60 23.27
CA THR A 63 13.37 -31.14 22.25
C THR A 63 13.37 -29.60 22.27
N SER A 64 14.00 -29.02 21.26
CA SER A 64 14.03 -27.57 21.04
C SER A 64 12.66 -27.11 20.55
N ASN A 65 11.79 -26.69 21.47
CA ASN A 65 10.62 -25.86 21.18
C ASN A 65 10.82 -24.48 21.80
N ARG A 66 11.33 -23.55 21.00
CA ARG A 66 11.48 -22.14 21.37
C ARG A 66 10.22 -21.39 20.92
N PHE A 67 9.18 -21.44 21.75
CA PHE A 67 8.07 -20.48 21.72
C PHE A 67 7.79 -20.06 23.17
N ARG A 68 8.24 -18.86 23.53
CA ARG A 68 7.95 -18.25 24.82
C ARG A 68 7.33 -16.88 24.55
N THR A 69 6.01 -16.85 24.54
CA THR A 69 5.20 -15.65 24.72
C THR A 69 5.38 -15.13 26.15
N HIS A 70 5.72 -13.85 26.31
CA HIS A 70 5.57 -13.15 27.58
C HIS A 70 4.96 -11.77 27.32
N CYS A 71 3.68 -11.64 27.68
CA CYS A 71 3.06 -10.37 28.02
C CYS A 71 3.52 -9.95 29.43
N GLY A 72 3.60 -8.64 29.66
CA GLY A 72 3.84 -8.04 30.97
C GLY A 72 3.97 -6.52 30.84
N ILE A 73 2.84 -5.82 30.72
CA ILE A 73 2.79 -4.36 30.92
C ILE A 73 2.96 -4.15 32.42
N SER A 74 4.16 -3.78 32.84
CA SER A 74 4.37 -3.21 34.17
C SER A 74 3.94 -1.75 34.11
N SER A 75 2.86 -1.44 34.82
CA SER A 75 2.56 -0.06 35.21
C SER A 75 3.48 0.31 36.38
N ASP A 76 3.78 1.60 36.49
CA ASP A 76 4.58 2.26 37.55
C ASP A 76 6.11 2.27 37.39
N SER A 77 6.59 3.22 36.57
CA SER A 77 7.65 4.12 37.02
C SER A 77 7.43 5.53 36.45
N TYR A 78 6.81 6.39 37.26
CA TYR A 78 6.91 7.84 37.08
C TYR A 78 8.36 8.25 37.41
N GLY A 79 9.05 8.86 36.45
CA GLY A 79 10.34 9.52 36.68
C GLY A 79 11.57 8.80 36.11
N ALA A 80 11.76 8.88 34.79
CA ALA A 80 13.09 8.93 34.19
C ALA A 80 12.99 9.61 32.82
N ASN A 81 13.54 10.82 32.72
CA ASN A 81 13.73 11.54 31.47
C ASN A 81 14.74 10.78 30.60
N THR A 82 14.25 9.80 29.84
CA THR A 82 15.07 9.01 28.91
C THR A 82 15.39 9.91 27.72
N LYS A 83 16.65 10.33 27.59
CA LYS A 83 17.14 10.98 26.37
C LYS A 83 16.86 10.02 25.21
N LYS A 84 15.85 10.31 24.39
CA LYS A 84 15.60 9.61 23.13
C LYS A 84 16.91 9.46 22.37
N SER A 85 17.20 8.26 21.89
CA SER A 85 18.38 8.02 21.06
C SER A 85 18.30 8.89 19.80
N LEU A 86 19.43 9.40 19.29
CA LEU A 86 19.47 10.22 18.06
C LEU A 86 18.70 9.56 16.91
N ARG A 87 18.73 8.23 16.82
CA ARG A 87 18.00 7.44 15.82
C ARG A 87 16.48 7.53 15.97
N GLU A 88 15.98 7.41 17.19
CA GLU A 88 14.54 7.53 17.49
C GLU A 88 14.04 8.95 17.25
N TRP A 89 14.89 9.94 17.51
CA TRP A 89 14.60 11.34 17.17
C TRP A 89 14.49 11.56 15.67
N VAL A 90 15.42 11.01 14.89
CA VAL A 90 15.40 11.09 13.41
C VAL A 90 14.18 10.36 12.83
N GLU A 91 13.87 9.16 13.33
CA GLU A 91 12.69 8.39 12.90
C GLU A 91 11.40 9.15 13.18
N TRP A 92 11.24 9.71 14.39
CA TRP A 92 10.06 10.48 14.75
C TRP A 92 9.91 11.77 13.91
N VAL A 93 11.00 12.52 13.72
CA VAL A 93 10.98 13.71 12.85
C VAL A 93 10.65 13.33 11.42
N GLY A 94 11.22 12.24 10.90
CA GLY A 94 10.94 11.74 9.56
C GLY A 94 9.47 11.36 9.40
N GLU A 95 8.89 10.64 10.36
CA GLU A 95 7.49 10.26 10.34
C GLU A 95 6.57 11.49 10.35
N VAL A 96 6.83 12.48 11.21
CA VAL A 96 6.06 13.73 11.29
C VAL A 96 6.14 14.51 9.98
N ILE A 97 7.33 14.66 9.40
CA ILE A 97 7.51 15.35 8.12
C ILE A 97 6.76 14.61 7.01
N SER A 98 6.86 13.28 6.97
CA SER A 98 6.19 12.45 5.97
C SER A 98 4.68 12.41 6.15
N THR A 99 4.14 12.55 7.36
CA THR A 99 2.68 12.70 7.55
C THR A 99 2.18 14.05 7.04
N ALA A 100 3.02 15.09 7.14
CA ALA A 100 2.74 16.42 6.59
C ALA A 100 3.03 16.55 5.08
N PHE A 101 3.26 15.45 4.36
CA PHE A 101 3.63 15.50 2.94
C PHE A 101 2.68 16.30 2.03
N PRO A 102 1.34 16.32 2.21
CA PRO A 102 0.48 17.12 1.34
C PRO A 102 0.76 18.61 1.48
N LEU A 103 1.14 19.06 2.68
CA LEU A 103 1.50 20.45 2.95
C LEU A 103 2.81 20.83 2.24
N TRP A 104 3.83 19.98 2.32
CA TRP A 104 5.12 20.21 1.69
C TRP A 104 5.03 20.26 0.16
N VAL A 105 4.29 19.32 -0.44
CA VAL A 105 4.08 19.29 -1.89
C VAL A 105 3.26 20.48 -2.37
N SER A 106 2.21 20.85 -1.62
CA SER A 106 1.42 22.05 -1.90
C SER A 106 2.27 23.32 -1.81
N LEU A 107 3.10 23.44 -0.77
CA LEU A 107 4.01 24.58 -0.60
C LEU A 107 4.99 24.69 -1.76
N GLY A 108 5.58 23.57 -2.20
CA GLY A 108 6.45 23.52 -3.38
C GLY A 108 5.75 24.02 -4.65
N CYS A 109 4.52 23.57 -4.90
CA CYS A 109 3.71 24.00 -6.03
C CYS A 109 3.32 25.48 -5.96
N LEU A 110 2.93 25.98 -4.78
CA LEU A 110 2.59 27.40 -4.56
C LEU A 110 3.81 28.30 -4.77
N LEU A 111 4.98 27.91 -4.25
CA LEU A 111 6.24 28.62 -4.50
C LEU A 111 6.57 28.62 -6.00
N GLY A 112 6.35 27.49 -6.69
CA GLY A 112 6.56 27.40 -8.14
C GLY A 112 5.66 28.35 -8.92
N LEU A 113 4.40 28.50 -8.49
CA LEU A 113 3.42 29.37 -9.12
C LEU A 113 3.71 30.86 -8.89
N PHE A 114 4.00 31.27 -7.65
CA PHE A 114 4.17 32.69 -7.29
C PHE A 114 5.59 33.22 -7.44
N LYS A 115 6.61 32.35 -7.31
CA LYS A 115 8.01 32.72 -7.44
C LYS A 115 8.78 31.68 -8.28
N PRO A 116 8.53 31.61 -9.61
CA PRO A 116 9.14 30.60 -10.49
C PRO A 116 10.67 30.59 -10.46
N SER A 117 11.31 31.75 -10.24
CA SER A 117 12.77 31.89 -10.17
C SER A 117 13.41 31.07 -9.04
N SER A 118 12.66 30.72 -8.00
CA SER A 118 13.11 29.85 -6.91
C SER A 118 13.46 28.43 -7.36
N PHE A 119 13.01 27.98 -8.54
CA PHE A 119 13.29 26.64 -9.09
C PHE A 119 14.28 26.64 -10.26
N SER A 120 14.87 27.79 -10.60
CA SER A 120 15.81 27.92 -11.73
C SER A 120 17.05 27.02 -11.62
N TRP A 121 17.41 26.60 -10.41
CA TRP A 121 18.51 25.68 -10.14
C TRP A 121 18.17 24.20 -10.44
N VAL A 122 16.88 23.86 -10.58
CA VAL A 122 16.40 22.49 -10.80
C VAL A 122 16.56 22.13 -12.27
N THR A 123 17.72 21.57 -12.62
CA THR A 123 17.98 21.07 -13.97
C THR A 123 17.33 19.69 -14.21
N PRO A 124 17.17 19.26 -15.48
CA PRO A 124 16.70 17.91 -15.79
C PRO A 124 17.56 16.82 -15.13
N LYS A 125 18.89 17.02 -15.03
CA LYS A 125 19.80 16.10 -14.35
C LYS A 125 19.45 15.93 -12.87
N TRP A 126 19.19 17.03 -12.16
CA TRP A 126 18.77 16.99 -10.76
C TRP A 126 17.41 16.34 -10.57
N SER A 127 16.50 16.53 -11.52
CA SER A 127 15.17 15.90 -11.50
C SER A 127 15.27 14.38 -11.62
N ILE A 128 16.05 13.89 -12.61
CA ILE A 128 16.27 12.46 -12.82
C ILE A 128 17.01 11.84 -11.62
N PHE A 129 18.02 12.54 -11.08
CA PHE A 129 18.75 12.08 -9.90
C PHE A 129 17.83 11.96 -8.68
N GLY A 130 17.02 12.99 -8.41
CA GLY A 130 16.04 12.99 -7.33
C GLY A 130 15.06 11.82 -7.47
N LEU A 131 14.43 11.66 -8.63
CA LEU A 131 13.51 10.54 -8.88
C LEU A 131 14.21 9.19 -8.69
N THR A 132 15.38 9.00 -9.30
CA THR A 132 16.19 7.77 -9.14
C THR A 132 16.46 7.45 -7.67
N LEU A 133 16.84 8.46 -6.87
CA LEU A 133 17.09 8.28 -5.44
C LEU A 133 15.81 7.88 -4.67
N THR A 134 14.66 8.46 -5.02
CA THR A 134 13.38 8.06 -4.40
C THR A 134 12.95 6.65 -4.79
N MET A 135 13.19 6.24 -6.04
CA MET A 135 12.90 4.89 -6.53
C MET A 135 13.85 3.84 -5.91
N LEU A 136 15.13 4.19 -5.71
CA LEU A 136 16.06 3.40 -4.91
C LEU A 136 15.57 3.25 -3.46
N GLY A 137 15.09 4.35 -2.86
CA GLY A 137 14.48 4.37 -1.54
C GLY A 137 13.29 3.43 -1.41
N MET A 138 12.37 3.45 -2.40
CA MET A 138 11.28 2.49 -2.50
C MET A 138 11.82 1.06 -2.52
N GLY A 139 12.80 0.77 -3.40
CA GLY A 139 13.40 -0.55 -3.51
C GLY A 139 13.98 -1.07 -2.18
N MET A 140 14.61 -0.19 -1.41
CA MET A 140 15.16 -0.54 -0.08
C MET A 140 14.10 -0.94 0.96
N THR A 141 12.82 -0.69 0.69
CA THR A 141 11.72 -1.14 1.55
C THR A 141 11.18 -2.53 1.19
N LEU A 142 11.58 -3.10 0.04
CA LEU A 142 11.10 -4.40 -0.42
C LEU A 142 11.92 -5.54 0.18
N THR A 143 11.25 -6.50 0.82
CA THR A 143 11.86 -7.74 1.29
C THR A 143 11.38 -8.95 0.50
N LEU A 144 12.15 -10.05 0.53
CA LEU A 144 11.71 -11.33 -0.05
C LEU A 144 10.49 -11.88 0.68
N ASP A 145 10.32 -11.57 1.96
CA ASP A 145 9.16 -12.01 2.74
C ASP A 145 7.90 -11.26 2.33
N ASP A 146 7.99 -9.97 1.95
CA ASP A 146 6.87 -9.25 1.34
C ASP A 146 6.41 -9.97 0.06
N LEU A 147 7.36 -10.31 -0.83
CA LEU A 147 7.08 -11.04 -2.07
C LEU A 147 6.46 -12.42 -1.82
N ARG A 148 6.87 -13.12 -0.75
CA ARG A 148 6.21 -14.37 -0.33
C ARG A 148 4.80 -14.11 0.19
N GLY A 149 4.60 -13.02 0.94
CA GLY A 149 3.28 -12.56 1.39
C GLY A 149 2.31 -12.29 0.24
N ALA A 150 2.79 -11.82 -0.91
CA ALA A 150 1.96 -11.68 -2.12
C ALA A 150 1.33 -13.00 -2.57
N LEU A 151 2.03 -14.12 -2.40
CA LEU A 151 1.51 -15.43 -2.75
C LEU A 151 0.41 -15.90 -1.78
N ALA A 152 0.31 -15.30 -0.59
CA ALA A 152 -0.74 -15.59 0.39
C ALA A 152 -2.04 -14.81 0.15
N MET A 153 -2.01 -13.71 -0.62
CA MET A 153 -3.19 -12.87 -0.91
C MET A 153 -3.36 -12.61 -2.43
N PRO A 154 -3.44 -13.66 -3.26
CA PRO A 154 -3.42 -13.50 -4.72
C PRO A 154 -4.68 -12.80 -5.25
N LYS A 155 -5.85 -13.03 -4.62
CA LYS A 155 -7.11 -12.43 -5.06
C LYS A 155 -7.06 -10.91 -4.92
N GLU A 156 -6.61 -10.43 -3.77
CA GLU A 156 -6.50 -9.01 -3.43
C GLU A 156 -5.48 -8.33 -4.33
N LEU A 157 -4.30 -8.93 -4.49
CA LEU A 157 -3.21 -8.37 -5.30
C LEU A 157 -3.58 -8.28 -6.78
N ILE A 158 -4.14 -9.34 -7.37
CA ILE A 158 -4.56 -9.35 -8.77
C ILE A 158 -5.69 -8.34 -9.00
N SER A 159 -6.68 -8.31 -8.11
CA SER A 159 -7.78 -7.34 -8.20
C SER A 159 -7.26 -5.92 -8.15
N GLY A 160 -6.38 -5.61 -7.19
CA GLY A 160 -5.75 -4.31 -7.07
C GLY A 160 -4.95 -3.91 -8.31
N PHE A 161 -4.14 -4.83 -8.84
CA PHE A 161 -3.34 -4.61 -10.05
C PHE A 161 -4.21 -4.33 -11.29
N VAL A 162 -5.26 -5.11 -11.49
CA VAL A 162 -6.19 -4.93 -12.61
C VAL A 162 -6.90 -3.59 -12.48
N LEU A 163 -7.38 -3.24 -11.28
CA LEU A 163 -8.04 -1.96 -11.03
C LEU A 163 -7.09 -0.78 -11.25
N GLN A 164 -5.83 -0.86 -10.81
CA GLN A 164 -4.80 0.16 -11.01
C GLN A 164 -4.64 0.53 -12.49
N TYR A 165 -4.43 -0.47 -13.34
CA TYR A 165 -4.15 -0.26 -14.77
C TYR A 165 -5.40 -0.22 -15.66
N SER A 166 -6.61 -0.28 -15.07
CA SER A 166 -7.86 -0.05 -15.79
C SER A 166 -8.54 1.25 -15.36
N VAL A 167 -8.83 1.40 -14.07
CA VAL A 167 -9.58 2.53 -13.52
C VAL A 167 -8.87 3.85 -13.80
N MET A 168 -7.60 3.97 -13.46
CA MET A 168 -6.88 5.25 -13.57
C MET A 168 -6.65 5.70 -15.01
N PRO A 169 -6.16 4.85 -15.93
CA PRO A 169 -6.00 5.24 -17.34
C PRO A 169 -7.34 5.59 -18.01
N LEU A 170 -8.39 4.78 -17.77
CA LEU A 170 -9.71 5.04 -18.34
C LEU A 170 -10.32 6.33 -17.76
N SER A 171 -10.18 6.56 -16.47
CA SER A 171 -10.65 7.79 -15.84
C SER A 171 -9.91 9.01 -16.39
N GLY A 172 -8.59 8.94 -16.57
CA GLY A 172 -7.82 10.00 -17.21
C GLY A 172 -8.33 10.32 -18.62
N TYR A 173 -8.60 9.28 -19.40
CA TYR A 173 -9.19 9.43 -20.73
C TYR A 173 -10.59 10.07 -20.69
N PHE A 174 -11.51 9.54 -19.88
CA PHE A 174 -12.89 10.03 -19.82
C PHE A 174 -12.98 11.44 -19.22
N VAL A 175 -12.23 11.75 -18.17
CA VAL A 175 -12.17 13.10 -17.59
C VAL A 175 -11.62 14.10 -18.61
N SER A 176 -10.59 13.72 -19.38
CA SER A 176 -10.04 14.59 -20.42
C SER A 176 -11.06 14.93 -21.51
N LYS A 177 -11.89 13.96 -21.91
CA LYS A 177 -12.99 14.17 -22.88
C LYS A 177 -14.13 14.97 -22.27
N LEU A 178 -14.56 14.63 -21.05
CA LEU A 178 -15.66 15.28 -20.34
C LEU A 178 -15.42 16.77 -20.16
N LEU A 179 -14.19 17.15 -19.79
CA LEU A 179 -13.81 18.54 -19.58
C LEU A 179 -13.28 19.22 -20.85
N ASN A 180 -13.27 18.52 -21.99
CA ASN A 180 -12.70 18.99 -23.25
C ASN A 180 -11.31 19.63 -23.09
N LEU A 181 -10.38 18.88 -22.48
CA LEU A 181 -9.05 19.40 -22.19
C LEU A 181 -8.23 19.63 -23.47
N PRO A 182 -7.42 20.70 -23.52
CA PRO A 182 -6.37 20.85 -24.52
C PRO A 182 -5.48 19.60 -24.60
N SER A 183 -5.03 19.24 -25.81
CA SER A 183 -4.33 17.98 -26.08
C SER A 183 -3.13 17.69 -25.16
N HIS A 184 -2.35 18.72 -24.81
CA HIS A 184 -1.20 18.57 -23.90
C HIS A 184 -1.62 18.27 -22.46
N TYR A 185 -2.69 18.91 -21.96
CA TYR A 185 -3.22 18.62 -20.62
C TYR A 185 -3.93 17.26 -20.58
N ALA A 186 -4.65 16.89 -21.65
CA ALA A 186 -5.23 15.55 -21.79
C ALA A 186 -4.15 14.46 -21.77
N ALA A 187 -3.07 14.64 -22.54
CA ALA A 187 -1.94 13.71 -22.56
C ALA A 187 -1.27 13.58 -21.18
N GLY A 188 -1.03 14.71 -20.50
CA GLY A 188 -0.48 14.71 -19.15
C GLY A 188 -1.38 14.01 -18.13
N LEU A 189 -2.69 14.26 -18.18
CA LEU A 189 -3.66 13.63 -17.28
C LEU A 189 -3.74 12.10 -17.50
N ILE A 190 -3.74 11.67 -18.77
CA ILE A 190 -3.71 10.25 -19.13
C ILE A 190 -2.39 9.61 -18.67
N LEU A 191 -1.24 10.28 -18.88
CA LEU A 191 0.07 9.78 -18.45
C LEU A 191 0.11 9.53 -16.94
N VAL A 192 -0.43 10.45 -16.12
CA VAL A 192 -0.59 10.23 -14.67
C VAL A 192 -1.40 8.99 -14.37
N GLY A 193 -2.53 8.81 -15.06
CA GLY A 193 -3.39 7.64 -14.89
C GLY A 193 -2.70 6.32 -15.28
N CYS A 194 -1.75 6.37 -16.22
CA CYS A 194 -0.96 5.22 -16.65
C CYS A 194 0.23 4.90 -15.74
N CYS A 195 0.63 5.81 -14.85
CA CYS A 195 1.73 5.59 -13.91
C CYS A 195 1.37 4.50 -12.87
N PRO A 196 2.36 3.84 -12.24
CA PRO A 196 2.13 2.92 -11.13
C PRO A 196 1.68 3.66 -9.86
N GLY A 197 1.32 2.87 -8.83
CA GLY A 197 1.04 3.40 -7.49
C GLY A 197 2.23 4.16 -6.90
N GLY A 198 1.95 5.20 -6.11
CA GLY A 198 2.96 6.08 -5.51
C GLY A 198 3.28 5.71 -4.06
N THR A 199 4.56 5.69 -3.68
CA THR A 199 5.04 5.23 -2.34
C THR A 199 4.38 5.85 -1.11
N ALA A 200 3.84 7.06 -1.23
CA ALA A 200 3.10 7.71 -0.16
C ALA A 200 1.82 6.94 0.24
N SER A 201 1.28 6.12 -0.67
CA SER A 201 0.15 5.23 -0.43
C SER A 201 0.38 4.30 0.76
N ASN A 202 1.60 3.79 0.98
CA ASN A 202 1.91 2.90 2.10
C ASN A 202 1.64 3.56 3.46
N ILE A 203 2.05 4.83 3.61
CA ILE A 203 1.81 5.61 4.84
C ILE A 203 0.32 5.93 4.98
N VAL A 204 -0.33 6.33 3.88
CA VAL A 204 -1.78 6.64 3.88
C VAL A 204 -2.61 5.39 4.21
N THR A 205 -2.24 4.22 3.70
CA THR A 205 -2.86 2.93 4.01
C THR A 205 -2.71 2.58 5.47
N TYR A 206 -1.52 2.78 6.06
CA TYR A 206 -1.30 2.59 7.49
C TYR A 206 -2.23 3.50 8.32
N LEU A 207 -2.31 4.79 8.00
CA LEU A 207 -3.17 5.74 8.69
C LEU A 207 -4.66 5.42 8.53
N ALA A 208 -5.06 4.89 7.37
CA ALA A 208 -6.41 4.44 7.04
C ALA A 208 -6.83 3.13 7.72
N ARG A 209 -5.93 2.49 8.47
CA ARG A 209 -6.10 1.12 9.01
C ARG A 209 -6.38 0.10 7.91
N GLY A 210 -5.75 0.26 6.74
CA GLY A 210 -5.80 -0.71 5.65
C GLY A 210 -4.80 -1.84 5.84
N ASN A 211 -4.76 -2.75 4.87
CA ASN A 211 -3.74 -3.79 4.78
C ASN A 211 -2.45 -3.20 4.17
N VAL A 212 -1.46 -2.90 5.02
CA VAL A 212 -0.18 -2.28 4.60
C VAL A 212 0.67 -3.24 3.76
N ALA A 213 0.68 -4.53 4.10
CA ALA A 213 1.41 -5.54 3.34
C ALA A 213 0.90 -5.59 1.88
N LEU A 214 -0.42 -5.58 1.71
CA LEU A 214 -1.03 -5.49 0.38
C LEU A 214 -0.63 -4.20 -0.36
N SER A 215 -0.56 -3.05 0.32
CA SER A 215 -0.14 -1.76 -0.27
C SER A 215 1.27 -1.85 -0.86
N VAL A 216 2.23 -2.34 -0.06
CA VAL A 216 3.63 -2.48 -0.48
C VAL A 216 3.73 -3.41 -1.69
N LEU A 217 2.97 -4.51 -1.69
CA LEU A 217 2.97 -5.47 -2.78
C LEU A 217 2.33 -4.94 -4.05
N MET A 218 1.23 -4.21 -3.94
CA MET A 218 0.58 -3.55 -5.08
C MET A 218 1.47 -2.47 -5.69
N THR A 219 2.10 -1.63 -4.87
CA THR A 219 3.07 -0.62 -5.32
C THR A 219 4.26 -1.29 -6.01
N ALA A 220 4.81 -2.37 -5.44
CA ALA A 220 5.91 -3.11 -6.05
C ALA A 220 5.50 -3.72 -7.40
N ALA A 221 4.40 -4.48 -7.44
CA ALA A 221 3.92 -5.14 -8.64
C ALA A 221 3.59 -4.15 -9.77
N SER A 222 2.92 -3.04 -9.42
CA SER A 222 2.62 -1.98 -10.38
C SER A 222 3.90 -1.32 -10.87
N THR A 223 4.86 -1.01 -9.99
CA THR A 223 6.14 -0.39 -10.37
C THR A 223 6.98 -1.27 -11.29
N LEU A 224 7.08 -2.57 -11.00
CA LEU A 224 7.78 -3.52 -11.87
C LEU A 224 7.13 -3.60 -13.26
N SER A 225 5.79 -3.60 -13.30
CA SER A 225 5.02 -3.66 -14.55
C SER A 225 4.98 -2.33 -15.29
N ALA A 226 5.32 -1.21 -14.64
CA ALA A 226 5.23 0.14 -15.18
C ALA A 226 6.08 0.34 -16.44
N VAL A 227 7.20 -0.38 -16.55
CA VAL A 227 8.09 -0.35 -17.73
C VAL A 227 7.34 -0.69 -19.01
N ILE A 228 6.35 -1.57 -18.93
CA ILE A 228 5.55 -2.00 -20.08
C ILE A 228 4.20 -1.29 -20.10
N MET A 229 3.52 -1.24 -18.95
CA MET A 229 2.15 -0.73 -18.86
C MET A 229 2.08 0.78 -19.10
N THR A 230 3.00 1.57 -18.54
CA THR A 230 2.95 3.03 -18.67
C THR A 230 3.11 3.47 -20.14
N PRO A 231 4.15 3.01 -20.88
CA PRO A 231 4.28 3.39 -22.29
C PRO A 231 3.15 2.84 -23.15
N PHE A 232 2.73 1.58 -22.95
CA PHE A 232 1.68 0.94 -23.74
C PHE A 232 0.34 1.69 -23.61
N LEU A 233 -0.10 1.94 -22.38
CA LEU A 233 -1.38 2.61 -22.12
C LEU A 233 -1.33 4.08 -22.53
N THR A 234 -0.20 4.76 -22.30
CA THR A 234 -0.01 6.16 -22.73
C THR A 234 -0.05 6.26 -24.25
N ALA A 235 0.67 5.41 -24.98
CA ALA A 235 0.63 5.41 -26.44
C ALA A 235 -0.78 5.15 -26.98
N LYS A 236 -1.52 4.20 -26.37
CA LYS A 236 -2.87 3.85 -26.80
C LYS A 236 -3.90 4.95 -26.51
N LEU A 237 -3.84 5.59 -25.34
CA LEU A 237 -4.85 6.53 -24.89
C LEU A 237 -4.49 7.99 -25.21
N ALA A 238 -3.24 8.39 -24.98
CA ALA A 238 -2.75 9.74 -25.24
C ALA A 238 -2.28 9.96 -26.69
N GLY A 239 -1.95 8.89 -27.43
CA GLY A 239 -1.48 8.98 -28.81
C GLY A 239 -2.45 9.65 -29.80
N GLN A 240 -3.74 9.69 -29.46
CA GLN A 240 -4.74 10.44 -30.24
C GLN A 240 -4.67 11.96 -30.05
N TYR A 241 -3.98 12.43 -29.01
CA TYR A 241 -3.86 13.85 -28.66
C TYR A 241 -2.50 14.43 -29.07
N VAL A 242 -1.43 13.64 -28.89
CA VAL A 242 -0.04 14.05 -29.13
C VAL A 242 0.78 12.84 -29.59
N ALA A 243 1.87 13.08 -30.32
CA ALA A 243 2.84 12.04 -30.63
C ALA A 243 3.50 11.55 -29.32
N VAL A 244 3.50 10.24 -29.10
CA VAL A 244 4.06 9.61 -27.90
C VAL A 244 5.29 8.80 -28.29
N ASP A 245 6.44 9.13 -27.71
CA ASP A 245 7.65 8.29 -27.81
C ASP A 245 7.56 7.09 -26.84
N ALA A 246 6.82 6.06 -27.25
CA ALA A 246 6.61 4.87 -26.43
C ALA A 246 7.92 4.12 -26.11
N VAL A 247 8.88 4.12 -27.03
CA VAL A 247 10.18 3.47 -26.82
C VAL A 247 11.02 4.27 -25.84
N GLY A 248 11.06 5.60 -25.98
CA GLY A 248 11.69 6.49 -25.02
C GLY A 248 11.10 6.35 -23.62
N LEU A 249 9.76 6.35 -23.49
CA LEU A 249 9.08 6.11 -22.21
C LEU A 249 9.46 4.77 -21.59
N LEU A 250 9.54 3.69 -22.37
CA LEU A 250 9.95 2.37 -21.90
C LEU A 250 11.38 2.38 -21.38
N VAL A 251 12.33 2.90 -22.16
CA VAL A 251 13.76 2.96 -21.79
C VAL A 251 13.97 3.83 -20.56
N SER A 252 13.33 5.00 -20.48
CA SER A 252 13.42 5.86 -19.31
C SER A 252 12.79 5.23 -18.08
N THR A 253 11.65 4.57 -18.20
CA THR A 253 11.03 3.87 -17.06
C THR A 253 11.91 2.71 -16.60
N LEU A 254 12.50 1.94 -17.52
CA LEU A 254 13.46 0.89 -17.19
C LEU A 254 14.66 1.45 -16.39
N GLN A 255 15.28 2.54 -16.88
CA GLN A 255 16.51 3.09 -16.32
C GLN A 255 16.30 3.89 -15.03
N VAL A 256 15.24 4.70 -14.96
CA VAL A 256 15.02 5.67 -13.87
C VAL A 256 14.12 5.09 -12.77
N VAL A 257 13.38 4.01 -13.06
CA VAL A 257 12.46 3.38 -12.10
C VAL A 257 12.87 1.95 -11.79
N LEU A 258 12.86 1.06 -12.78
CA LEU A 258 13.04 -0.37 -12.51
C LEU A 258 14.45 -0.68 -12.00
N LEU A 259 15.50 -0.20 -12.67
CA LEU A 259 16.87 -0.45 -12.23
C LEU A 259 17.15 0.06 -10.80
N PRO A 260 16.77 1.30 -10.42
CA PRO A 260 16.92 1.77 -9.04
C PRO A 260 16.12 0.96 -8.02
N VAL A 261 14.87 0.58 -8.34
CA VAL A 261 14.06 -0.26 -7.42
C VAL A 261 14.72 -1.62 -7.19
N LEU A 262 15.19 -2.29 -8.25
CA LEU A 262 15.91 -3.55 -8.13
C LEU A 262 17.22 -3.39 -7.37
N GLY A 263 17.95 -2.30 -7.61
CA GLY A 263 19.16 -1.95 -6.86
C GLY A 263 18.87 -1.74 -5.37
N GLY A 264 17.78 -1.07 -5.02
CA GLY A 264 17.35 -0.85 -3.64
C GLY A 264 16.98 -2.17 -2.95
N ALA A 265 16.23 -3.03 -3.63
CA ALA A 265 15.87 -4.36 -3.13
C ALA A 265 17.12 -5.23 -2.92
N PHE A 266 18.07 -5.17 -3.85
CA PHE A 266 19.37 -5.82 -3.71
C PHE A 266 20.16 -5.30 -2.49
N LEU A 267 20.19 -3.98 -2.28
CA LEU A 267 20.81 -3.39 -1.09
C LEU A 267 20.14 -3.86 0.21
N ASN A 268 18.81 -3.95 0.22
CA ASN A 268 18.06 -4.45 1.38
C ASN A 268 18.42 -5.91 1.69
N GLN A 269 18.53 -6.75 0.66
CA GLN A 269 18.80 -8.18 0.80
C GLN A 269 20.22 -8.51 1.26
N TYR A 270 21.23 -7.74 0.84
CA TYR A 270 22.64 -8.09 1.09
C TYR A 270 23.37 -7.11 2.02
N PHE A 271 22.90 -5.87 2.13
CA PHE A 271 23.55 -4.78 2.88
C PHE A 271 22.62 -4.21 3.96
N HIS A 272 21.94 -5.09 4.71
CA HIS A 272 20.98 -4.72 5.77
C HIS A 272 21.48 -3.64 6.75
N GLY A 273 22.77 -3.64 7.11
CA GLY A 273 23.35 -2.63 7.99
C GLY A 273 23.31 -1.22 7.40
N LEU A 274 23.63 -1.08 6.12
CA LEU A 274 23.54 0.18 5.38
C LEU A 274 22.08 0.63 5.25
N VAL A 275 21.20 -0.28 4.85
CA VAL A 275 19.77 0.04 4.69
C VAL A 275 19.14 0.46 6.00
N LYS A 276 19.42 -0.25 7.11
CA LYS A 276 18.95 0.13 8.45
C LYS A 276 19.42 1.53 8.90
N PHE A 277 20.58 1.97 8.41
CA PHE A 277 21.14 3.29 8.68
C PHE A 277 20.48 4.39 7.81
N VAL A 278 20.24 4.12 6.52
CA VAL A 278 19.75 5.13 5.56
C VAL A 278 18.22 5.20 5.49
N SER A 279 17.52 4.08 5.61
CA SER A 279 16.05 4.00 5.46
C SER A 279 15.24 5.00 6.30
N PRO A 280 15.64 5.36 7.54
CA PRO A 280 14.92 6.40 8.31
C PRO A 280 14.87 7.77 7.62
N LEU A 281 15.83 8.09 6.74
CA LEU A 281 15.91 9.37 6.04
C LEU A 281 15.17 9.35 4.69
N MET A 282 14.94 8.17 4.12
CA MET A 282 14.38 8.04 2.77
C MET A 282 12.99 8.65 2.60
N PRO A 283 12.04 8.50 3.55
CA PRO A 283 10.73 9.15 3.44
C PRO A 283 10.83 10.68 3.36
N THR A 284 11.70 11.29 4.18
CA THR A 284 11.93 12.75 4.18
C THR A 284 12.54 13.21 2.86
N ILE A 285 13.55 12.50 2.35
CA ILE A 285 14.17 12.78 1.05
C ILE A 285 13.14 12.67 -0.08
N ALA A 286 12.26 11.67 -0.01
CA ALA A 286 11.22 11.47 -1.02
C ALA A 286 10.20 12.61 -1.04
N VAL A 287 9.67 13.00 0.11
CA VAL A 287 8.72 14.12 0.22
C VAL A 287 9.34 15.44 -0.26
N GLY A 288 10.58 15.72 0.15
CA GLY A 288 11.31 16.91 -0.32
C GLY A 288 11.51 16.91 -1.83
N THR A 289 11.91 15.77 -2.39
CA THR A 289 12.10 15.60 -3.83
C THR A 289 10.80 15.80 -4.60
N VAL A 290 9.69 15.20 -4.14
CA VAL A 290 8.36 15.37 -4.76
C VAL A 290 7.97 16.85 -4.79
N GLY A 291 8.12 17.56 -3.66
CA GLY A 291 7.82 18.98 -3.57
C GLY A 291 8.68 19.83 -4.52
N ILE A 292 9.97 19.53 -4.64
CA ILE A 292 10.89 20.23 -5.53
C ILE A 292 10.54 20.00 -7.01
N LEU A 293 10.33 18.74 -7.41
CA LEU A 293 10.04 18.38 -8.81
C LEU A 293 8.68 18.91 -9.25
N CYS A 294 7.65 18.82 -8.40
CA CYS A 294 6.33 19.37 -8.70
C CYS A 294 6.40 20.90 -8.76
N GLY A 295 7.07 21.55 -7.81
CA GLY A 295 7.30 23.00 -7.82
C GLY A 295 8.00 23.47 -9.08
N ASN A 296 9.04 22.77 -9.53
CA ASN A 296 9.74 23.06 -10.78
C ASN A 296 8.82 22.93 -12.02
N ALA A 297 8.03 21.86 -12.10
CA ALA A 297 7.10 21.66 -13.22
C ALA A 297 6.03 22.78 -13.29
N ILE A 298 5.52 23.23 -12.14
CA ILE A 298 4.61 24.38 -12.06
C ILE A 298 5.35 25.67 -12.45
N ALA A 299 6.57 25.88 -11.96
CA ALA A 299 7.37 27.07 -12.24
C ALA A 299 7.64 27.27 -13.73
N GLN A 300 7.94 26.20 -14.47
CA GLN A 300 8.19 26.26 -15.91
C GLN A 300 6.99 26.72 -16.74
N SER A 301 5.78 26.60 -16.18
CA SER A 301 4.52 26.88 -16.87
C SER A 301 3.60 27.84 -16.10
N ALA A 302 4.13 28.59 -15.13
CA ALA A 302 3.34 29.35 -14.18
C ALA A 302 2.38 30.35 -14.85
N SER A 303 2.83 31.06 -15.88
CA SER A 303 2.00 32.03 -16.63
C SER A 303 0.81 31.38 -17.33
N ALA A 304 1.01 30.22 -17.95
CA ALA A 304 -0.05 29.45 -18.60
C ALA A 304 -1.01 28.80 -17.57
N ILE A 305 -0.50 28.42 -16.41
CA ILE A 305 -1.30 27.88 -15.32
C ILE A 305 -2.18 28.97 -14.71
N LEU A 306 -1.72 30.21 -14.60
CA LEU A 306 -2.55 31.30 -14.09
C LEU A 306 -3.77 31.58 -14.99
N SER A 307 -3.68 31.29 -16.30
CA SER A 307 -4.81 31.46 -17.23
C SER A 307 -5.71 30.23 -17.36
N SER A 308 -5.18 29.01 -17.18
CA SER A 308 -5.91 27.74 -17.45
C SER A 308 -5.91 26.74 -16.27
N GLY A 309 -5.37 27.14 -15.13
CA GLY A 309 -5.06 26.24 -14.00
C GLY A 309 -6.27 25.66 -13.31
N LEU A 310 -7.41 26.37 -13.28
CA LEU A 310 -8.63 25.85 -12.66
C LEU A 310 -9.12 24.57 -13.35
N GLN A 311 -9.06 24.53 -14.68
CA GLN A 311 -9.50 23.36 -15.45
C GLN A 311 -8.58 22.16 -15.19
N VAL A 312 -7.26 22.39 -15.08
CA VAL A 312 -6.28 21.32 -14.77
C VAL A 312 -6.45 20.82 -13.33
N VAL A 313 -6.66 21.71 -12.36
CA VAL A 313 -6.93 21.33 -10.96
C VAL A 313 -8.22 20.52 -10.86
N LEU A 314 -9.29 20.95 -11.53
CA LEU A 314 -10.54 20.21 -11.57
C LEU A 314 -10.36 18.82 -12.21
N ALA A 315 -9.64 18.75 -13.32
CA ALA A 315 -9.37 17.49 -14.01
C ALA A 315 -8.56 16.51 -13.14
N SER A 316 -7.48 16.97 -12.52
CA SER A 316 -6.67 16.15 -11.61
C SER A 316 -7.46 15.73 -10.37
N ALA A 317 -8.28 16.61 -9.81
CA ALA A 317 -9.15 16.28 -8.69
C ALA A 317 -10.17 15.19 -9.05
N LEU A 318 -10.83 15.30 -10.21
CA LEU A 318 -11.77 14.29 -10.70
C LEU A 318 -11.09 12.95 -11.01
N LEU A 319 -9.90 12.97 -11.62
CA LEU A 319 -9.10 11.78 -11.86
C LEU A 319 -8.85 11.02 -10.56
N HIS A 320 -8.30 11.69 -9.54
CA HIS A 320 -8.00 11.01 -8.28
C HIS A 320 -9.25 10.63 -7.50
N ALA A 321 -10.27 11.50 -7.46
CA ALA A 321 -11.55 11.17 -6.83
C ALA A 321 -12.16 9.90 -7.44
N SER A 322 -12.10 9.76 -8.77
CA SER A 322 -12.54 8.55 -9.47
C SER A 322 -11.68 7.32 -9.13
N GLY A 323 -10.36 7.47 -9.02
CA GLY A 323 -9.45 6.40 -8.61
C GLY A 323 -9.75 5.88 -7.21
N PHE A 324 -9.86 6.77 -6.22
CA PHE A 324 -10.25 6.40 -4.86
C PHE A 324 -11.65 5.77 -4.83
N PHE A 325 -12.63 6.38 -5.49
CA PHE A 325 -14.02 5.93 -5.48
C PHE A 325 -14.18 4.55 -6.14
N PHE A 326 -13.77 4.40 -7.40
CA PHE A 326 -13.92 3.14 -8.12
C PHE A 326 -12.98 2.06 -7.59
N GLY A 327 -11.78 2.41 -7.12
CA GLY A 327 -10.89 1.48 -6.43
C GLY A 327 -11.56 0.85 -5.20
N TYR A 328 -12.30 1.65 -4.42
CA TYR A 328 -13.07 1.13 -3.28
C TYR A 328 -14.30 0.34 -3.72
N ILE A 329 -15.16 0.91 -4.56
CA ILE A 329 -16.44 0.30 -4.91
C ILE A 329 -16.25 -1.02 -5.68
N LEU A 330 -15.32 -1.06 -6.63
CA LEU A 330 -15.07 -2.27 -7.41
C LEU A 330 -14.39 -3.36 -6.58
N SER A 331 -13.47 -3.01 -5.66
CA SER A 331 -12.89 -4.02 -4.75
C SER A 331 -13.94 -4.61 -3.79
N ARG A 332 -14.89 -3.79 -3.32
CA ARG A 332 -16.05 -4.28 -2.57
C ARG A 332 -16.98 -5.16 -3.39
N ALA A 333 -17.20 -4.82 -4.66
CA ALA A 333 -18.00 -5.65 -5.59
C ALA A 333 -17.32 -7.00 -5.88
N LEU A 334 -15.99 -7.07 -5.82
CA LEU A 334 -15.20 -8.31 -5.90
C LEU A 334 -15.15 -9.07 -4.56
N GLU A 335 -15.94 -8.65 -3.57
CA GLU A 335 -16.09 -9.27 -2.25
C GLU A 335 -14.79 -9.31 -1.43
N LEU A 336 -13.91 -8.33 -1.63
CA LEU A 336 -12.73 -8.15 -0.78
C LEU A 336 -13.13 -7.56 0.57
N ASP A 337 -12.36 -7.85 1.62
CA ASP A 337 -12.61 -7.30 2.96
C ASP A 337 -12.40 -5.78 3.01
N VAL A 338 -12.84 -5.13 4.09
CA VAL A 338 -12.82 -3.66 4.19
C VAL A 338 -11.39 -3.13 4.22
N ALA A 339 -10.47 -3.78 4.92
CA ALA A 339 -9.09 -3.32 5.01
C ALA A 339 -8.40 -3.42 3.64
N SER A 340 -8.58 -4.53 2.91
CA SER A 340 -8.03 -4.67 1.56
C SER A 340 -8.69 -3.71 0.56
N SER A 341 -9.98 -3.45 0.68
CA SER A 341 -10.69 -2.49 -0.19
C SER A 341 -10.24 -1.03 0.05
N ARG A 342 -9.96 -0.68 1.31
CA ARG A 342 -9.33 0.61 1.66
C ARG A 342 -7.93 0.71 1.04
N THR A 343 -7.13 -0.34 1.15
CA THR A 343 -5.80 -0.39 0.51
C THR A 343 -5.90 -0.23 -1.00
N ILE A 344 -6.74 -0.99 -1.69
CA ILE A 344 -6.88 -0.91 -3.15
C ILE A 344 -7.38 0.49 -3.57
N SER A 345 -8.32 1.07 -2.84
CA SER A 345 -8.74 2.46 -3.08
C SER A 345 -7.59 3.46 -3.00
N ILE A 346 -6.73 3.32 -1.98
CA ILE A 346 -5.58 4.21 -1.78
C ILE A 346 -4.53 3.99 -2.88
N GLU A 347 -4.17 2.75 -3.18
CA GLU A 347 -3.21 2.42 -4.22
C GLU A 347 -3.67 2.91 -5.58
N VAL A 348 -4.91 2.62 -5.98
CA VAL A 348 -5.48 3.07 -7.26
C VAL A 348 -5.61 4.59 -7.30
N GLY A 349 -6.01 5.23 -6.21
CA GLY A 349 -6.17 6.68 -6.15
C GLY A 349 -4.85 7.44 -6.12
N MET A 350 -3.79 6.86 -5.56
CA MET A 350 -2.50 7.52 -5.36
C MET A 350 -1.45 7.06 -6.37
N GLN A 351 -1.24 7.87 -7.40
CA GLN A 351 -0.26 7.61 -8.44
C GLN A 351 1.15 8.04 -8.06
N ASN A 352 2.14 7.46 -8.74
CA ASN A 352 3.50 8.00 -8.79
C ASN A 352 3.55 9.19 -9.76
N SER A 353 2.97 10.31 -9.33
CA SER A 353 2.81 11.51 -10.16
C SER A 353 4.15 12.20 -10.49
N VAL A 354 5.18 11.99 -9.67
CA VAL A 354 6.55 12.48 -9.95
C VAL A 354 7.18 11.75 -11.12
N LEU A 355 6.97 10.43 -11.24
CA LEU A 355 7.35 9.71 -12.45
C LEU A 355 6.65 10.33 -13.67
N GLY A 356 5.36 10.63 -13.57
CA GLY A 356 4.60 11.34 -14.61
C GLY A 356 5.25 12.66 -15.00
N VAL A 357 5.66 13.49 -14.04
CA VAL A 357 6.37 14.76 -14.29
C VAL A 357 7.65 14.52 -15.10
N VAL A 358 8.50 13.58 -14.67
CA VAL A 358 9.78 13.31 -15.34
C VAL A 358 9.57 12.77 -16.75
N LEU A 359 8.65 11.81 -16.94
CA LEU A 359 8.33 11.27 -18.25
C LEU A 359 7.72 12.33 -19.18
N ALA A 360 6.83 13.18 -18.66
CA ALA A 360 6.25 14.28 -19.42
C ALA A 360 7.32 15.26 -19.91
N THR A 361 8.23 15.67 -19.04
CA THR A 361 9.32 16.60 -19.37
C THR A 361 10.31 16.01 -20.37
N GLN A 362 10.55 14.70 -20.34
CA GLN A 362 11.53 14.06 -21.22
C GLN A 362 10.98 13.70 -22.60
N HIS A 363 9.71 13.26 -22.67
CA HIS A 363 9.18 12.57 -23.86
C HIS A 363 8.06 13.31 -24.57
N PHE A 364 7.62 14.45 -24.03
CA PHE A 364 6.60 15.28 -24.65
C PHE A 364 7.17 16.66 -24.94
N GLN A 365 6.91 17.15 -26.16
CA GLN A 365 7.47 18.42 -26.64
C GLN A 365 6.94 19.64 -25.89
N ASN A 366 5.69 19.57 -25.39
CA ASN A 366 5.05 20.68 -24.71
C ASN A 366 5.23 20.57 -23.19
N PRO A 367 5.88 21.54 -22.52
CA PRO A 367 6.12 21.52 -21.07
C PRO A 367 4.82 21.50 -20.25
N LEU A 368 3.69 21.98 -20.81
CA LEU A 368 2.38 21.93 -20.16
C LEU A 368 1.89 20.50 -19.91
N THR A 369 2.45 19.51 -20.61
CA THR A 369 2.13 18.09 -20.37
C THR A 369 2.55 17.63 -18.96
N ALA A 370 3.56 18.26 -18.36
CA ALA A 370 3.99 17.93 -17.00
C ALA A 370 3.08 18.54 -15.91
N VAL A 371 2.27 19.54 -16.24
CA VAL A 371 1.44 20.28 -15.27
C VAL A 371 0.37 19.40 -14.62
N PRO A 372 -0.44 18.60 -15.36
CA PRO A 372 -1.39 17.68 -14.73
C PRO A 372 -0.71 16.71 -13.77
N CYS A 373 0.52 16.27 -14.07
CA CYS A 373 1.32 15.42 -13.20
C CYS A 373 1.71 16.12 -11.89
N ALA A 374 2.19 17.36 -11.96
CA ALA A 374 2.54 18.13 -10.77
C ALA A 374 1.32 18.45 -9.89
N VAL A 375 0.21 18.87 -10.51
CA VAL A 375 -1.05 19.17 -9.81
C VAL A 375 -1.66 17.90 -9.21
N SER A 376 -1.56 16.78 -9.93
CA SER A 376 -1.94 15.45 -9.45
C SER A 376 -1.29 15.11 -8.11
N SER A 377 0.02 15.41 -7.95
CA SER A 377 0.76 15.20 -6.70
C SER A 377 0.16 15.94 -5.50
N VAL A 378 -0.46 17.10 -5.71
CA VAL A 378 -1.17 17.82 -4.65
C VAL A 378 -2.54 17.19 -4.40
N CYS A 379 -3.30 16.94 -5.47
CA CYS A 379 -4.66 16.42 -5.39
C CYS A 379 -4.74 15.06 -4.68
N HIS A 380 -3.96 14.06 -5.13
CA HIS A 380 -4.02 12.72 -4.53
C HIS A 380 -3.52 12.69 -3.07
N SER A 381 -2.59 13.58 -2.71
CA SER A 381 -2.07 13.71 -1.35
C SER A 381 -3.14 14.24 -0.41
N ILE A 382 -3.84 15.31 -0.80
CA ILE A 382 -4.94 15.87 -0.01
C ILE A 382 -6.08 14.87 0.11
N LEU A 383 -6.53 14.30 -1.01
CA LEU A 383 -7.64 13.34 -1.01
C LEU A 383 -7.31 12.08 -0.20
N GLY A 384 -6.10 11.53 -0.37
CA GLY A 384 -5.64 10.37 0.38
C GLY A 384 -5.58 10.64 1.88
N SER A 385 -5.00 11.76 2.30
CA SER A 385 -4.95 12.15 3.72
C SER A 385 -6.33 12.38 4.33
N LEU A 386 -7.25 13.02 3.61
CA LEU A 386 -8.63 13.19 4.05
C LEU A 386 -9.32 11.83 4.24
N LEU A 387 -9.18 10.93 3.26
CA LEU A 387 -9.80 9.61 3.30
C LEU A 387 -9.23 8.75 4.43
N ALA A 388 -7.91 8.78 4.62
CA ALA A 388 -7.27 8.13 5.77
C ALA A 388 -7.76 8.70 7.10
N GLY A 389 -7.91 10.02 7.22
CA GLY A 389 -8.47 10.67 8.41
C GLY A 389 -9.91 10.24 8.72
N ILE A 390 -10.74 10.06 7.70
CA ILE A 390 -12.11 9.52 7.83
C ILE A 390 -12.06 8.06 8.29
N TRP A 391 -11.31 7.21 7.59
CA TRP A 391 -11.26 5.77 7.87
C TRP A 391 -10.56 5.39 9.16
N ARG A 392 -9.65 6.24 9.67
CA ARG A 392 -8.99 6.03 10.97
C ARG A 392 -9.98 5.96 12.14
N ARG A 393 -11.17 6.55 11.98
CA ARG A 393 -12.25 6.56 12.99
C ARG A 393 -12.85 5.18 13.23
N ASP A 394 -12.82 4.31 12.21
CA ASP A 394 -13.44 2.98 12.26
C ASP A 394 -12.41 1.86 12.09
N ILE A 395 -12.47 0.86 12.96
CA ILE A 395 -11.66 -0.36 12.87
C ILE A 395 -12.34 -1.34 11.90
N PRO A 396 -11.70 -1.72 10.79
CA PRO A 396 -12.25 -2.74 9.89
C PRO A 396 -12.49 -4.06 10.63
N LYS A 397 -13.68 -4.63 10.47
CA LYS A 397 -13.97 -5.97 10.96
C LYS A 397 -13.36 -7.01 10.01
N PRO A 398 -12.75 -8.09 10.52
CA PRO A 398 -12.31 -9.20 9.67
C PRO A 398 -13.50 -9.79 8.91
N LYS A 399 -13.25 -10.30 7.71
CA LYS A 399 -14.26 -11.02 6.93
C LYS A 399 -14.65 -12.28 7.71
N PRO A 400 -15.95 -12.56 7.93
CA PRO A 400 -16.37 -13.84 8.51
C PRO A 400 -15.88 -14.97 7.60
N GLU A 401 -15.30 -16.01 8.20
CA GLU A 401 -14.80 -17.21 7.50
C GLU A 401 -15.90 -17.96 6.75
#